data_AF-A0A7H4MAE7-F1
#
_entry.id   AF-A0A7H4MAE7-F1
#
_cell.length_a   1.000
_cell.length_b   1.000
_cell.length_c   1.000
_cell.angle_alpha   90.00
_cell.angle_beta   90.00
_cell.angle_gamma   90.00
#
_symmetry.space_group_name_H-M   'P 1'
#
loop_
_entity.id
_entity.type
_entity.pdbx_description
1 polymer ?
#
loop_
_entity_poly.entity_id
_entity_poly.type
_entity_poly.pdbx_seq_one_letter_code
_entity_poly.pdbx_strand_id
1 'polypeptide(L)'
;MRSCSRSGKISNTIAVFLANYDIELRGIAFDTMLESYILDSVAGRHDMDSLSDRWLKHKTITFEEIAGKGKNQLTFNQIALEEAGRYAAEDADVTLQLHLKMWPKLQQHEGPLNIFKHIEMPLVPVLSRVERNGVKIDPAVLHAHSQEIAQRLVELEQRAHEIAGEAFNLSSTKQLQTIPV
;
A
#
# COMPACT_ATOMS: atom_id res chain seq x y z
N MET A 1 13.29 32.53 5.21
CA MET A 1 12.45 31.43 5.74
C MET A 1 13.20 30.13 5.51
N ARG A 2 13.69 29.46 6.56
CA ARG A 2 14.33 28.14 6.41
C ARG A 2 13.21 27.13 6.09
N SER A 3 13.18 26.60 4.89
CA SER A 3 12.28 25.50 4.53
C SER A 3 12.66 24.27 5.36
N CYS A 4 11.78 23.85 6.27
CA CYS A 4 11.97 22.63 7.04
C CYS A 4 11.71 21.44 6.12
N SER A 5 12.77 20.81 5.61
CA SER A 5 12.68 19.58 4.84
C SER A 5 12.36 18.42 5.77
N ARG A 6 11.24 17.74 5.54
CA ARG A 6 10.84 16.55 6.30
C ARG A 6 11.18 15.28 5.53
N SER A 7 11.72 14.30 6.24
CA SER A 7 11.86 12.90 5.80
C SER A 7 10.86 12.07 6.58
N GLY A 8 10.11 11.21 5.89
CA GLY A 8 9.04 10.42 6.50
C GLY A 8 8.85 9.09 5.77
N LYS A 9 8.44 8.07 6.51
CA LYS A 9 7.83 6.88 5.93
C LYS A 9 6.44 7.24 5.46
N ILE A 10 6.14 6.95 4.20
CA ILE A 10 4.79 7.08 3.63
C ILE A 10 4.26 8.51 3.83
N SER A 11 4.97 9.48 3.26
CA SER A 11 4.69 10.90 3.35
C SER A 11 3.25 11.26 2.95
N ASN A 12 2.66 10.45 2.08
CA ASN A 12 1.25 10.54 1.69
C ASN A 12 0.29 10.31 2.88
N THR A 13 0.48 9.23 3.66
CA THR A 13 -0.40 8.89 4.79
C THR A 13 -0.39 9.97 5.86
N ILE A 14 0.78 10.53 6.17
CA ILE A 14 0.90 11.63 7.14
C ILE A 14 0.20 12.90 6.61
N ALA A 15 0.35 13.20 5.32
CA ALA A 15 -0.33 14.33 4.69
C ALA A 15 -1.86 14.16 4.72
N VAL A 16 -2.37 12.95 4.44
CA VAL A 16 -3.81 12.64 4.53
C VAL A 16 -4.31 12.81 5.96
N PHE A 17 -3.60 12.28 6.95
CA PHE A 17 -4.00 12.37 8.35
C PHE A 17 -4.06 13.82 8.85
N LEU A 18 -3.02 14.62 8.60
CA LEU A 18 -2.96 16.02 9.02
C LEU A 18 -4.05 16.88 8.35
N ALA A 19 -4.39 16.56 7.11
CA ALA A 19 -5.40 17.31 6.39
C ALA A 19 -6.84 17.03 6.89
N ASN A 20 -7.07 16.00 7.71
CA ASN A 20 -8.33 15.84 8.46
C ASN A 20 -8.49 16.88 9.59
N TYR A 21 -7.40 17.56 9.96
CA TYR A 21 -7.36 18.62 10.96
C TYR A 21 -7.08 20.00 10.32
N ASP A 22 -7.33 20.14 9.02
CA ASP A 22 -7.07 21.36 8.23
C ASP A 22 -5.59 21.83 8.27
N ILE A 23 -4.66 20.91 8.52
CA ILE A 23 -3.22 21.17 8.52
C ILE A 23 -2.63 20.78 7.16
N GLU A 24 -2.17 21.77 6.39
CA GLU A 24 -1.45 21.53 5.14
C GLU A 24 0.01 21.19 5.42
N LEU A 25 0.40 19.93 5.19
CA LEU A 25 1.78 19.51 5.29
C LEU A 25 2.60 20.03 4.10
N ARG A 26 3.49 20.99 4.37
CA ARG A 26 4.44 21.53 3.38
C ARG A 26 5.86 21.02 3.65
N GLY A 27 6.71 21.08 2.63
CA GLY A 27 8.13 20.71 2.75
C GLY A 27 8.38 19.21 2.83
N ILE A 28 7.50 18.40 2.22
CA ILE A 28 7.73 16.97 2.01
C ILE A 28 8.86 16.83 0.98
N ALA A 29 10.08 16.66 1.49
CA ALA A 29 11.28 16.70 0.66
C ALA A 29 11.83 15.30 0.36
N PHE A 30 11.62 14.36 1.29
CA PHE A 30 12.16 13.01 1.20
C PHE A 30 11.14 11.99 1.68
N ASP A 31 11.11 10.84 0.99
CA ASP A 31 10.35 9.67 1.38
C ASP A 31 11.25 8.44 1.22
N THR A 32 11.55 7.73 2.32
CA THR A 32 12.51 6.63 2.30
C THR A 32 12.05 5.44 1.46
N MET A 33 10.73 5.25 1.30
CA MET A 33 10.20 4.23 0.41
C MET A 33 10.52 4.58 -1.04
N LEU A 34 10.30 5.83 -1.44
CA LEU A 34 10.59 6.32 -2.79
C LEU A 34 12.09 6.42 -3.07
N GLU A 35 12.90 6.80 -2.08
CA GLU A 35 14.36 6.76 -2.20
C GLU A 35 14.84 5.34 -2.49
N SER A 36 14.32 4.34 -1.77
CA SER A 36 14.68 2.95 -2.04
C SER A 36 14.14 2.46 -3.38
N TYR A 37 12.92 2.84 -3.76
CA TYR A 37 12.29 2.41 -5.01
C TYR A 37 13.07 2.94 -6.23
N ILE A 38 13.48 4.20 -6.19
CA ILE A 38 14.24 4.81 -7.28
C ILE A 38 15.69 4.31 -7.33
N LEU A 39 16.28 3.96 -6.18
CA LEU A 39 17.60 3.33 -6.15
C LEU A 39 17.61 1.96 -6.84
N ASP A 40 16.63 1.12 -6.55
CA ASP A 40 16.45 -0.19 -7.17
C ASP A 40 15.05 -0.72 -6.90
N SER A 41 14.16 -0.61 -7.90
CA SER A 41 12.76 -1.01 -7.79
C SER A 41 12.55 -2.53 -7.68
N VAL A 42 13.57 -3.34 -7.94
CA VAL A 42 13.50 -4.82 -7.89
C VAL A 42 14.30 -5.42 -6.73
N ALA A 43 14.92 -4.59 -5.88
CA ALA A 43 15.70 -5.03 -4.71
C ALA A 43 14.86 -5.76 -3.63
N GLY A 44 13.54 -5.82 -3.81
CA GLY A 44 12.60 -6.48 -2.91
C GLY A 44 11.55 -5.49 -2.40
N ARG A 45 11.00 -5.76 -1.22
CA ARG A 45 10.00 -4.88 -0.60
C ARG A 45 10.64 -3.56 -0.15
N HIS A 46 9.87 -2.47 -0.24
CA HIS A 46 10.28 -1.11 0.13
C HIS A 46 9.59 -0.59 1.40
N ASP A 47 8.90 -1.46 2.14
CA ASP A 47 8.43 -1.12 3.48
C ASP A 47 9.59 -0.97 4.47
N MET A 48 9.32 -0.21 5.53
CA MET A 48 10.27 0.12 6.58
C MET A 48 11.02 -1.09 7.15
N ASP A 49 10.30 -2.16 7.49
CA ASP A 49 10.87 -3.32 8.17
C ASP A 49 11.89 -3.99 7.24
N SER A 50 11.51 -4.15 5.97
CA SER A 50 12.38 -4.69 4.92
C SER A 50 13.59 -3.79 4.66
N LEU A 51 13.42 -2.46 4.66
CA LEU A 51 14.50 -1.51 4.47
C LEU A 51 15.46 -1.48 5.67
N SER A 52 14.94 -1.50 6.89
CA SER A 52 15.71 -1.50 8.12
C SER A 52 16.62 -2.73 8.19
N ASP A 53 16.09 -3.92 7.90
CA ASP A 53 16.89 -5.14 7.87
C ASP A 53 17.94 -5.10 6.75
N ARG A 54 17.56 -4.67 5.54
CA ARG A 54 18.47 -4.61 4.38
C ARG A 54 19.63 -3.64 4.61
N TRP A 55 19.33 -2.41 5.03
CA TRP A 55 20.27 -1.28 5.05
C TRP A 55 20.92 -1.04 6.42
N LEU A 56 20.22 -1.35 7.51
CA LEU A 56 20.69 -1.10 8.88
C LEU A 56 21.05 -2.40 9.61
N LYS A 57 20.65 -3.57 9.09
CA LYS A 57 20.76 -4.87 9.80
C LYS A 57 20.05 -4.82 11.15
N HIS A 58 18.96 -4.06 11.20
CA HIS A 58 18.15 -3.82 12.38
C HIS A 58 16.72 -4.31 12.12
N LYS A 59 16.20 -5.17 13.00
CA LYS A 59 14.81 -5.57 13.00
C LYS A 59 14.01 -4.59 13.84
N THR A 60 13.09 -3.88 13.19
CA THR A 60 12.13 -2.97 13.81
C THR A 60 11.07 -3.73 14.60
N ILE A 61 10.47 -3.04 15.57
CA ILE A 61 9.30 -3.47 16.30
C ILE A 61 8.13 -3.47 15.32
N THR A 62 7.51 -4.63 15.11
CA THR A 62 6.36 -4.72 14.21
C THR A 62 5.08 -4.20 14.88
N PHE A 63 4.12 -3.71 14.10
CA PHE A 63 2.82 -3.30 14.65
C PHE A 63 2.12 -4.47 15.36
N GLU A 64 2.28 -5.69 14.86
CA GLU A 64 1.70 -6.89 15.48
C GLU A 64 2.30 -7.21 16.86
N GLU A 65 3.54 -6.81 17.14
CA GLU A 65 4.16 -7.00 18.46
C GLU A 65 3.50 -6.14 19.54
N ILE A 66 3.06 -4.92 19.19
CA ILE A 66 2.43 -3.99 20.14
C ILE A 66 0.90 -4.05 20.12
N ALA A 67 0.29 -4.43 18.99
CA ALA A 67 -1.15 -4.42 18.79
C ALA A 67 -1.76 -5.82 18.80
N GLY A 68 -0.97 -6.89 18.69
CA GLY A 68 -1.46 -8.25 18.50
C GLY A 68 -1.91 -8.52 17.06
N LYS A 69 -2.69 -9.59 16.85
CA LYS A 69 -3.10 -10.08 15.51
C LYS A 69 -4.58 -10.45 15.43
N GLY A 70 -5.11 -10.44 14.21
CA GLY A 70 -6.46 -10.94 13.90
C GLY A 70 -7.58 -10.03 14.41
N LYS A 71 -8.77 -10.59 14.63
CA LYS A 71 -9.97 -9.82 15.01
C LYS A 71 -9.86 -9.09 16.35
N ASN A 72 -8.96 -9.53 17.23
CA ASN A 72 -8.72 -8.94 18.54
C ASN A 72 -7.49 -8.02 18.55
N GLN A 73 -6.94 -7.68 17.38
CA GLN A 73 -5.86 -6.71 17.27
C GLN A 73 -6.33 -5.36 17.81
N LEU A 74 -5.51 -4.76 18.67
CA LEU A 74 -5.76 -3.48 19.29
C LEU A 74 -5.61 -2.34 18.28
N THR A 75 -6.38 -1.28 18.45
CA THR A 75 -6.12 -0.01 17.77
C THR A 75 -5.05 0.78 18.53
N PHE A 76 -4.31 1.66 17.86
CA PHE A 76 -3.14 2.34 18.45
C PHE A 76 -3.45 3.12 19.74
N ASN A 77 -4.66 3.68 19.86
CA ASN A 77 -5.15 4.38 21.07
C ASN A 77 -5.44 3.46 22.27
N GLN A 78 -5.39 2.14 22.09
CA GLN A 78 -5.56 1.14 23.15
C GLN A 78 -4.22 0.59 23.67
N ILE A 79 -3.11 0.99 23.05
CA ILE A 79 -1.76 0.52 23.39
C ILE A 79 -1.22 1.37 24.56
N ALA A 80 -0.46 0.74 25.46
CA ALA A 80 0.17 1.46 26.56
C ALA A 80 1.15 2.52 26.04
N LEU A 81 1.19 3.69 26.70
CA LEU A 81 1.94 4.85 26.24
C LEU A 81 3.43 4.55 25.98
N GLU A 82 4.07 3.78 26.86
CA GLU A 82 5.48 3.41 26.73
C GLU A 82 5.74 2.53 25.50
N GLU A 83 4.85 1.58 25.21
CA GLU A 83 5.00 0.70 24.04
C GLU A 83 4.71 1.45 22.74
N ALA A 84 3.64 2.25 22.72
CA ALA A 84 3.31 3.14 21.61
C ALA A 84 4.46 4.14 21.34
N GLY A 85 5.03 4.70 22.40
CA GLY A 85 6.16 5.63 22.35
C GLY A 85 7.41 5.00 21.76
N ARG A 86 7.79 3.80 22.22
CA ARG A 86 8.94 3.06 21.67
C ARG A 86 8.78 2.76 20.18
N TYR A 87 7.62 2.25 19.79
CA TYR A 87 7.31 1.95 18.38
C TYR A 87 7.37 3.22 17.51
N ALA A 88 6.64 4.27 17.90
CA ALA A 88 6.58 5.51 17.11
C ALA A 88 7.93 6.25 17.05
N ALA A 89 8.71 6.22 18.14
CA ALA A 89 10.04 6.83 18.17
C ALA A 89 11.03 6.05 17.30
N GLU A 90 11.00 4.71 17.33
CA GLU A 90 11.83 3.88 16.45
C GLU A 90 11.49 4.14 14.98
N ASP A 91 10.21 4.26 14.63
CA ASP A 91 9.79 4.59 13.26
C ASP A 91 10.45 5.87 12.77
N ALA A 92 10.44 6.93 13.57
CA ALA A 92 11.05 8.20 13.23
C ALA A 92 12.58 8.10 13.11
N ASP A 93 13.23 7.45 14.07
CA ASP A 93 14.70 7.29 14.10
C ASP A 93 15.20 6.45 12.91
N VAL A 94 14.61 5.27 12.70
CA VAL A 94 14.96 4.39 11.58
C VAL A 94 14.72 5.08 10.24
N THR A 95 13.66 5.88 10.09
CA THR A 95 13.43 6.67 8.86
C THR A 95 14.60 7.61 8.58
N LEU A 96 15.03 8.35 9.60
CA LEU A 96 16.14 9.27 9.45
C LEU A 96 17.44 8.53 9.09
N GLN A 97 17.73 7.42 9.77
CA GLN A 97 18.91 6.61 9.49
C GLN A 97 18.90 6.03 8.06
N LEU A 98 17.74 5.56 7.60
CA LEU A 98 17.57 5.07 6.23
C LEU A 98 17.84 6.18 5.20
N HIS A 99 17.24 7.37 5.40
CA HIS A 99 17.47 8.52 4.54
C HIS A 99 18.96 8.91 4.48
N LEU A 100 19.62 9.00 5.64
CA LEU A 100 21.04 9.34 5.71
C LEU A 100 21.94 8.33 4.97
N LYS A 101 21.51 7.07 4.82
CA LYS A 101 22.25 6.06 4.03
C LYS A 101 21.90 6.05 2.54
N MET A 102 20.63 6.22 2.20
CA MET A 102 20.15 6.09 0.81
C MET A 102 20.35 7.37 0.01
N TRP A 103 20.13 8.54 0.62
CA TRP A 103 20.20 9.82 -0.07
C TRP A 103 21.57 10.09 -0.73
N PRO A 104 22.72 9.89 -0.05
CA PRO A 104 24.02 10.08 -0.69
C PRO A 104 24.26 9.14 -1.88
N LYS A 105 23.67 7.95 -1.88
CA LYS A 105 23.76 6.99 -2.99
C LYS A 105 22.90 7.43 -4.17
N LEU A 106 21.69 7.91 -3.90
CA LEU A 106 20.79 8.40 -4.94
C LEU A 106 21.42 9.60 -5.69
N GLN A 107 22.16 10.44 -4.97
CA GLN A 107 22.87 11.58 -5.54
C GLN A 107 24.02 11.20 -6.50
N GLN A 108 24.46 9.94 -6.53
CA GLN A 108 25.54 9.49 -7.41
C GLN A 108 25.11 9.37 -8.87
N HIS A 109 23.80 9.35 -9.15
CA HIS A 109 23.25 9.17 -10.50
C HIS A 109 22.22 10.26 -10.81
N GLU A 110 22.52 11.11 -11.80
CA GLU A 110 21.66 12.25 -12.16
C GLU A 110 20.26 11.83 -12.64
N GLY A 111 20.15 10.73 -13.41
CA GLY A 111 18.88 10.24 -13.92
C GLY A 111 17.88 9.86 -12.81
N PRO A 112 18.21 8.88 -11.94
CA PRO A 112 17.40 8.54 -10.77
C PRO A 112 17.11 9.74 -9.86
N LEU A 113 18.11 10.59 -9.60
CA LEU A 113 17.92 11.79 -8.78
C LEU A 113 16.90 12.76 -9.39
N ASN A 114 16.91 12.94 -10.71
CA ASN A 114 15.97 13.79 -11.42
C ASN A 114 14.53 13.25 -11.31
N ILE A 115 14.35 11.94 -11.52
CA ILE A 115 13.05 11.27 -11.38
C ILE A 115 12.51 11.45 -9.96
N PHE A 116 13.33 11.19 -8.94
CA PHE A 116 12.94 11.36 -7.54
C PHE A 116 12.46 12.78 -7.24
N LYS A 117 13.25 13.80 -7.60
CA LYS A 117 12.97 15.20 -7.26
C LYS A 117 11.82 15.83 -8.05
N HIS A 118 11.71 15.48 -9.33
CA HIS A 118 10.83 16.19 -10.26
C HIS A 118 9.58 15.41 -10.66
N ILE A 119 9.53 14.11 -10.37
CA ILE A 119 8.37 13.25 -10.67
C ILE A 119 7.79 12.70 -9.38
N GLU A 120 8.55 11.89 -8.64
CA GLU A 120 8.03 11.13 -7.50
C GLU A 120 7.63 12.02 -6.31
N MET A 121 8.53 12.86 -5.83
CA MET A 121 8.25 13.72 -4.67
C MET A 121 7.11 14.73 -4.93
N PRO A 122 7.03 15.41 -6.10
CA PRO A 122 5.88 16.26 -6.44
C PRO A 122 4.55 15.50 -6.59
N LEU A 123 4.60 14.20 -6.91
CA LEU A 123 3.41 13.36 -7.07
C LEU A 123 2.77 12.99 -5.72
N VAL A 124 3.54 12.87 -4.64
CA VAL A 124 3.04 12.55 -3.29
C VAL A 124 1.82 13.39 -2.86
N PRO A 125 1.85 14.74 -2.86
CA PRO A 125 0.69 15.54 -2.48
C PRO A 125 -0.46 15.47 -3.49
N VAL A 126 -0.19 15.13 -4.75
CA VAL A 126 -1.24 14.94 -5.77
C VAL A 126 -2.03 13.67 -5.45
N LEU A 127 -1.34 12.56 -5.19
CA LEU A 127 -1.97 11.28 -4.82
C LEU A 127 -2.80 11.44 -3.53
N SER A 128 -2.27 12.15 -2.53
CA SER A 128 -2.99 12.48 -1.30
C SER A 128 -4.35 13.14 -1.57
N ARG A 129 -4.41 14.09 -2.50
CA ARG A 129 -5.67 14.76 -2.88
C ARG A 129 -6.60 13.83 -3.64
N VAL A 130 -6.07 13.04 -4.58
CA VAL A 130 -6.88 12.08 -5.36
C VAL A 130 -7.52 11.05 -4.44
N GLU A 131 -6.75 10.48 -3.51
CA GLU A 131 -7.25 9.51 -2.53
C GLU A 131 -8.33 10.10 -1.62
N ARG A 132 -8.13 11.32 -1.11
CA ARG A 132 -9.11 12.00 -0.25
C ARG A 132 -10.38 12.41 -0.98
N ASN A 133 -10.29 12.76 -2.26
CA ASN A 133 -11.45 13.06 -3.08
C ASN A 133 -12.30 11.81 -3.31
N GLY A 134 -11.64 10.64 -3.42
CA GLY A 134 -12.29 9.37 -3.69
C GLY A 134 -12.97 9.34 -5.05
N VAL A 135 -13.84 8.36 -5.24
CA VAL A 135 -14.66 8.19 -6.43
C VAL A 135 -16.11 7.93 -6.02
N LYS A 136 -17.05 8.61 -6.66
CA LYS A 136 -18.48 8.38 -6.41
C LYS A 136 -18.91 7.08 -7.07
N ILE A 137 -19.41 6.16 -6.26
CA ILE A 137 -19.91 4.86 -6.72
C ILE A 137 -21.42 4.81 -6.46
N ASP A 138 -22.17 4.31 -7.43
CA ASP A 138 -23.60 4.01 -7.27
C ASP A 138 -23.77 2.53 -6.86
N PRO A 139 -24.12 2.24 -5.59
CA PRO A 139 -24.29 0.87 -5.12
C PRO A 139 -25.53 0.19 -5.73
N ALA A 140 -26.54 0.93 -6.18
CA ALA A 140 -27.74 0.35 -6.77
C ALA A 140 -27.44 -0.21 -8.16
N VAL A 141 -26.64 0.51 -8.97
CA VAL A 141 -26.16 0.02 -10.27
C VAL A 141 -25.30 -1.24 -10.09
N LEU A 142 -24.37 -1.23 -9.13
CA LEU A 142 -23.56 -2.41 -8.84
C LEU A 142 -24.40 -3.60 -8.37
N HIS A 143 -25.45 -3.35 -7.59
CA HIS A 143 -26.36 -4.39 -7.14
C HIS A 143 -27.18 -4.98 -8.30
N ALA A 144 -27.71 -4.12 -9.18
CA ALA A 144 -28.43 -4.56 -10.37
C ALA A 144 -27.54 -5.42 -11.29
N HIS A 145 -26.30 -4.98 -11.54
CA HIS A 145 -25.32 -5.79 -12.29
C HIS A 145 -25.01 -7.12 -11.60
N SER A 146 -24.89 -7.13 -10.27
CA SER A 146 -24.66 -8.38 -9.53
C SER A 146 -25.80 -9.38 -9.73
N GLN A 147 -27.06 -8.92 -9.74
CA GLN A 147 -28.22 -9.78 -9.99
C GLN A 147 -28.26 -10.28 -11.44
N GLU A 148 -27.98 -9.41 -12.42
CA GLU A 148 -27.92 -9.81 -13.83
C GLU A 148 -26.82 -10.87 -14.06
N ILE A 149 -25.63 -10.67 -13.50
CA ILE A 149 -24.53 -11.64 -13.62
C ILE A 149 -24.92 -12.98 -12.99
N ALA A 150 -25.57 -12.97 -11.81
CA ALA A 150 -26.02 -14.19 -11.16
C ALA A 150 -27.03 -14.96 -12.04
N GLN A 151 -27.99 -14.26 -12.64
CA GLN A 151 -28.96 -14.86 -13.55
C GLN A 151 -28.27 -15.44 -14.80
N ARG A 152 -27.34 -14.68 -15.41
CA ARG A 152 -26.60 -15.12 -16.59
C ARG A 152 -25.70 -16.33 -16.31
N LEU A 153 -25.13 -16.44 -15.10
CA LEU A 153 -24.37 -17.60 -14.69
C LEU A 153 -25.23 -18.86 -14.70
N VAL A 154 -26.45 -18.79 -14.14
CA VAL A 154 -27.41 -19.91 -14.15
C VAL A 154 -27.78 -20.29 -15.58
N GLU A 155 -28.07 -19.31 -16.44
CA GLU A 155 -28.42 -19.57 -17.85
C GLU A 155 -27.27 -20.18 -18.65
N LEU A 156 -26.03 -19.78 -18.38
CA LEU A 156 -24.85 -20.32 -19.05
C LEU A 156 -24.52 -21.72 -18.54
N GLU A 157 -24.72 -21.97 -17.25
CA GLU A 157 -24.56 -23.31 -16.66
C GLU A 157 -25.55 -24.29 -17.27
N GLN A 158 -26.82 -23.90 -17.36
CA GLN A 158 -27.85 -24.71 -17.98
C GLN A 158 -27.53 -25.00 -19.46
N ARG A 159 -27.09 -23.99 -20.22
CA ARG A 159 -26.66 -24.18 -21.62
C ARG A 159 -25.46 -25.11 -21.75
N ALA A 160 -24.50 -25.04 -20.82
CA ALA A 160 -23.36 -25.94 -20.83
C ALA A 160 -23.77 -27.39 -20.55
N HIS A 161 -24.69 -27.63 -19.60
CA HIS A 161 -25.24 -28.95 -19.32
C HIS A 161 -26.05 -29.49 -20.50
N GLU A 162 -26.82 -28.63 -21.19
CA GLU A 162 -27.57 -29.01 -22.40
C GLU A 162 -26.64 -29.45 -23.55
N ILE A 163 -25.55 -28.74 -23.78
CA ILE A 163 -24.55 -29.10 -24.80
C ILE A 163 -23.82 -30.39 -24.44
N ALA A 164 -23.45 -30.56 -23.17
CA ALA A 164 -22.76 -31.75 -22.68
C ALA A 164 -23.65 -32.99 -22.57
N GLY A 165 -24.97 -32.81 -22.47
CA GLY A 165 -25.93 -33.88 -22.23
C GLY A 165 -25.97 -34.40 -20.79
N GLU A 166 -25.17 -33.83 -19.89
CA GLU A 166 -25.14 -34.17 -18.46
C GLU A 166 -24.78 -32.96 -17.59
N ALA A 167 -25.17 -33.02 -16.32
CA ALA A 167 -24.80 -32.01 -15.33
C ALA A 167 -23.39 -32.25 -14.80
N PHE A 168 -22.58 -31.20 -14.75
CA PHE A 168 -21.22 -31.26 -14.23
C PHE A 168 -20.82 -29.92 -13.62
N ASN A 169 -19.78 -29.93 -12.79
CA ASN A 169 -19.26 -28.72 -12.19
C ASN A 169 -18.32 -28.00 -13.17
N LEU A 170 -18.74 -26.81 -13.63
CA LEU A 170 -17.95 -25.92 -14.49
C LEU A 170 -16.64 -25.43 -13.86
N SER A 171 -16.52 -25.44 -12.53
CA SER A 171 -15.28 -25.12 -11.84
C SER A 171 -14.32 -26.32 -11.74
N SER A 172 -14.72 -27.51 -12.19
CA SER A 172 -13.91 -28.73 -12.11
C SER A 172 -13.23 -29.02 -13.44
N THR A 173 -11.94 -28.70 -13.51
CA THR A 173 -11.11 -29.00 -14.69
C THR A 173 -11.10 -30.49 -15.06
N LYS A 174 -11.26 -31.38 -14.08
CA LYS A 174 -11.35 -32.82 -14.31
C LYS A 174 -12.65 -33.23 -15.00
N GLN A 175 -13.79 -32.65 -14.61
CA GLN A 175 -15.08 -32.97 -15.22
C GLN A 175 -15.20 -32.36 -16.62
N LEU A 176 -14.64 -31.18 -16.84
CA LEU A 176 -14.57 -30.57 -18.17
C LEU A 176 -13.80 -31.43 -19.19
N GLN A 177 -12.74 -32.13 -18.76
CA GLN A 177 -11.95 -33.01 -19.63
C GLN A 177 -12.68 -34.29 -20.04
N THR A 178 -13.69 -34.71 -19.28
CA THR A 178 -14.43 -35.96 -19.54
C THR A 178 -15.64 -35.76 -20.45
N ILE A 179 -16.01 -34.51 -20.74
CA ILE A 179 -17.16 -34.21 -21.61
C ILE A 179 -16.76 -34.48 -23.06
N PRO A 180 -17.50 -35.34 -23.78
CA PRO A 180 -17.25 -35.58 -25.19
C PRO A 180 -17.57 -34.31 -26.00
N VAL A 181 -16.62 -33.87 -26.81
CA VAL A 181 -16.75 -32.74 -27.76
C VAL A 181 -17.54 -33.17 -28.99
#